data_AF-W2FS95-F1
#
_entry.id   AF-W2FS95-F1
#
_cell.length_a   1.000
_cell.length_b   1.000
_cell.length_c   1.000
_cell.angle_alpha   90.00
_cell.angle_beta   90.00
_cell.angle_gamma   90.00
#
_symmetry.space_group_name_H-M   'P 1'
#
loop_
_entity.id
_entity.type
_entity.pdbx_description
1 polymer ?
#
loop_
_entity_poly.entity_id
_entity_poly.type
_entity_poly.pdbx_seq_one_letter_code
_entity_poly.pdbx_strand_id
1 'polypeptide(L)'
;MLKEKVSSAIREKWPGWKRQLYAYKMTMLIYGEVVAAGLEQGWKVKMVCQPHRSPDCNILDLAIFYAIQSIQYRQPTNQIDELIKT
;
A
#
# COMPACT_ATOMS: atom_id res chain seq x y z
N MET A 1 -6.07 -14.49 -4.56
CA MET A 1 -5.73 -13.91 -3.25
C MET A 1 -5.69 -12.38 -3.35
N LEU A 2 -5.30 -11.67 -2.29
CA LEU A 2 -5.22 -10.19 -2.28
C LEU A 2 -4.15 -9.66 -3.23
N LYS A 3 -3.01 -10.36 -3.36
CA LYS A 3 -1.87 -9.97 -4.19
C LYS A 3 -2.23 -9.85 -5.69
N GLU A 4 -2.99 -10.79 -6.24
CA GLU A 4 -3.38 -10.75 -7.66
C GLU A 4 -4.38 -9.63 -7.93
N LYS A 5 -5.32 -9.40 -7.00
CA LYS A 5 -6.29 -8.29 -7.10
C LYS A 5 -5.58 -6.93 -7.10
N VAL A 6 -4.64 -6.73 -6.18
CA VAL A 6 -3.86 -5.49 -6.08
C VAL A 6 -3.00 -5.28 -7.33
N SER A 7 -2.29 -6.32 -7.80
CA SER A 7 -1.48 -6.23 -9.02
C SER A 7 -2.32 -5.88 -10.24
N SER A 8 -3.47 -6.53 -10.45
CA SER A 8 -4.36 -6.20 -11.57
C SER A 8 -4.88 -4.75 -11.49
N ALA A 9 -5.34 -4.31 -10.32
CA ALA A 9 -5.85 -2.96 -10.14
C ALA A 9 -4.78 -1.88 -10.40
N ILE A 10 -3.53 -2.11 -9.97
CA ILE A 10 -2.41 -1.21 -10.26
C ILE A 10 -2.19 -1.10 -11.78
N ARG A 11 -2.21 -2.23 -12.49
CA ARG A 11 -1.99 -2.26 -13.95
C ARG A 11 -3.10 -1.55 -14.71
N GLU A 12 -4.34 -1.73 -14.29
CA GLU A 12 -5.49 -1.06 -14.87
C GLU A 12 -5.43 0.46 -14.65
N LYS A 13 -5.10 0.90 -13.43
CA LYS A 13 -5.09 2.33 -13.07
C LYS A 13 -3.89 3.09 -13.64
N TRP A 14 -2.76 2.41 -13.85
CA TRP A 14 -1.52 3.00 -14.36
C TRP A 14 -0.92 2.19 -15.53
N PRO A 15 -1.52 2.26 -16.73
CA PRO A 15 -1.08 1.46 -17.90
C PRO A 15 0.22 1.96 -18.57
N GLY A 16 0.81 3.05 -18.06
CA GLY A 16 1.88 3.80 -18.73
C GLY A 16 3.23 3.08 -18.88
N TRP A 17 4.19 3.82 -19.46
CA TRP A 17 5.53 3.33 -19.81
C TRP A 17 6.47 3.13 -18.60
N LYS A 18 6.24 3.86 -17.49
CA LYS A 18 6.99 3.68 -16.24
C LYS A 18 6.33 2.64 -15.36
N ARG A 19 6.66 1.37 -15.62
CA ARG A 19 6.21 0.22 -14.82
C ARG A 19 7.13 -0.03 -13.63
N GLN A 20 7.42 1.00 -12.84
CA GLN A 20 8.29 0.89 -11.66
C GLN A 20 7.53 1.24 -10.39
N LEU A 21 7.51 0.31 -9.45
CA LEU A 21 6.84 0.42 -8.17
C LEU A 21 7.88 0.43 -7.05
N TYR A 22 7.64 1.27 -6.05
CA TYR A 22 8.37 1.26 -4.79
C TYR A 22 7.44 0.76 -3.71
N ALA A 23 7.80 -0.32 -3.05
CA ALA A 23 7.02 -0.90 -1.97
C ALA A 23 7.80 -0.80 -0.66
N TYR A 24 7.21 -0.14 0.33
CA TYR A 24 7.81 0.13 1.63
C TYR A 24 7.32 -0.90 2.65
N LYS A 25 8.23 -1.48 3.44
CA LYS A 25 7.86 -2.44 4.49
C LYS A 25 8.87 -2.49 5.64
N MET A 26 8.36 -2.73 6.85
CA MET A 26 9.13 -2.79 8.09
C MET A 26 9.90 -4.11 8.34
N THR A 27 9.48 -5.25 7.77
CA THR A 27 10.12 -6.56 8.03
C THR A 27 10.28 -7.45 6.80
N MET A 28 11.38 -8.21 6.82
CA MET A 28 11.92 -9.03 5.74
C MET A 28 11.30 -10.43 5.51
N LEU A 29 10.17 -10.76 6.11
CA LEU A 29 9.71 -12.16 6.18
C LEU A 29 8.64 -12.56 5.15
N ILE A 30 8.09 -11.63 4.37
CA ILE A 30 7.00 -11.92 3.42
C ILE A 30 7.35 -11.26 2.08
N TYR A 31 8.23 -11.91 1.31
CA TYR A 31 8.83 -11.32 0.11
C TYR A 31 8.52 -12.03 -1.19
N GLY A 32 8.65 -13.36 -1.23
CA GLY A 32 8.72 -14.09 -2.51
C GLY A 32 7.50 -13.86 -3.40
N GLU A 33 6.30 -14.08 -2.85
CA GLU A 33 5.09 -14.09 -3.67
C GLU A 33 4.61 -12.71 -4.12
N VAL A 34 4.76 -11.68 -3.28
CA VAL A 34 4.33 -10.30 -3.60
C VAL A 34 5.28 -9.69 -4.61
N VAL A 35 6.59 -9.92 -4.46
CA VAL A 35 7.58 -9.48 -5.44
C VAL A 35 7.39 -10.23 -6.75
N ALA A 36 7.18 -11.55 -6.73
CA ALA A 36 6.91 -12.32 -7.94
C ALA A 36 5.67 -11.80 -8.70
N ALA A 37 4.55 -11.59 -8.01
CA ALA A 37 3.33 -11.05 -8.62
C ALA A 37 3.50 -9.62 -9.17
N GLY A 38 4.38 -8.83 -8.55
CA GLY A 38 4.69 -7.48 -8.99
C GLY A 38 5.72 -7.39 -10.13
N LEU A 39 6.46 -8.46 -10.42
CA LEU A 39 7.42 -8.53 -11.53
C LEU A 39 6.81 -8.98 -12.85
N GLU A 40 5.60 -9.55 -12.81
CA GLU A 40 4.87 -9.98 -14.00
C GLU A 40 4.61 -8.83 -14.99
N GLN A 41 4.42 -9.17 -16.26
CA GLN A 41 4.03 -8.23 -17.33
C GLN A 41 4.99 -7.03 -17.47
N GLY A 42 6.28 -7.25 -17.17
CA GLY A 42 7.34 -6.25 -17.34
C GLY A 42 7.34 -5.14 -16.28
N TRP A 43 6.63 -5.35 -15.16
CA TRP A 43 6.70 -4.45 -14.01
C TRP A 43 7.97 -4.69 -13.20
N LYS A 44 8.49 -3.62 -12.61
CA LYS A 44 9.66 -3.64 -11.74
C LYS A 44 9.23 -3.21 -10.36
N VAL A 45 9.41 -4.07 -9.36
CA VAL A 45 9.19 -3.71 -7.96
C VAL A 45 10.53 -3.54 -7.27
N LYS A 46 10.73 -2.37 -6.66
CA LYS A 46 11.84 -2.13 -5.73
C LYS A 46 11.28 -2.10 -4.32
N MET A 47 11.73 -3.04 -3.50
CA MET A 47 11.42 -3.03 -2.08
C MET A 47 12.33 -2.02 -1.37
N VAL A 48 11.75 -1.24 -0.47
CA VAL A 48 12.46 -0.30 0.40
C VAL A 48 12.22 -0.72 1.84
N CYS A 49 13.31 -0.91 2.58
CA CYS A 49 13.24 -1.22 4.00
C CYS A 49 12.87 0.05 4.77
N GLN A 50 11.78 -0.02 5.53
CA GLN A 50 11.46 1.00 6.54
C GLN A 50 12.25 0.66 7.81
N PRO A 51 13.04 1.59 8.37
CA PRO A 51 13.74 1.35 9.62
C PRO A 51 12.78 1.00 10.75
N HIS A 52 13.22 0.15 11.67
CA HIS A 52 12.41 -0.26 12.81
C HIS A 52 11.97 0.96 13.63
N ARG A 53 10.70 0.97 14.07
CA ARG A 53 10.11 2.05 14.90
C ARG A 53 10.21 3.45 14.28
N SER A 54 10.28 3.54 12.95
CA SER A 54 10.39 4.82 12.24
C SER A 54 9.14 5.05 11.38
N PRO A 55 7.99 5.41 12.00
CA PRO A 55 6.75 5.70 11.26
C PRO A 55 6.89 6.95 10.38
N ASP A 56 7.77 7.87 10.75
CA ASP A 56 8.16 9.04 9.96
C ASP A 56 8.81 8.67 8.61
N CYS A 57 9.35 7.46 8.49
CA CYS A 57 9.91 6.94 7.24
C CYS A 57 8.87 6.26 6.32
N ASN A 58 7.58 6.28 6.67
CA ASN A 58 6.50 5.68 5.88
C ASN A 58 5.39 6.69 5.60
N ILE A 59 5.20 7.02 4.32
CA ILE A 59 4.18 7.99 3.90
C ILE A 59 2.74 7.58 4.28
N LEU A 60 2.48 6.27 4.40
CA LEU A 60 1.18 5.78 4.84
C LEU A 60 0.91 6.18 6.29
N ASP A 61 1.91 6.02 7.16
CA ASP A 61 1.81 6.39 8.57
C ASP A 61 1.81 7.92 8.75
N LEU A 62 2.72 8.61 8.05
CA LEU A 62 2.94 10.05 8.18
C LEU A 62 1.76 10.90 7.67
N ALA A 63 1.14 10.50 6.55
CA ALA A 63 0.13 11.32 5.88
C ALA A 63 -1.24 10.65 5.82
N ILE A 64 -1.34 9.45 5.25
CA ILE A 64 -2.64 8.85 4.90
C ILE A 64 -3.40 8.42 6.15
N PHE A 65 -2.80 7.60 7.01
CA PHE A 65 -3.45 7.13 8.23
C PHE A 65 -3.66 8.27 9.22
N TYR A 66 -2.73 9.22 9.29
CA TYR A 66 -2.94 10.43 10.09
C TYR A 66 -4.17 11.22 9.63
N ALA A 67 -4.35 11.41 8.31
CA ALA A 67 -5.52 12.10 7.76
C ALA A 67 -6.83 11.34 8.04
N ILE A 68 -6.83 10.01 7.84
CA ILE A 68 -7.99 9.15 8.13
C ILE A 68 -8.37 9.25 9.61
N GLN A 69 -7.39 9.13 10.51
CA GLN A 69 -7.62 9.22 11.95
C GLN A 69 -8.14 10.61 12.36
N SER A 70 -7.63 11.68 11.74
CA SER A 70 -8.13 13.04 11.96
C SER A 70 -9.60 13.20 11.55
N ILE A 71 -10.03 12.56 10.46
CA ILE A 71 -11.44 12.53 10.04
C ILE A 71 -12.27 11.74 11.05
N GLN A 72 -11.84 10.53 11.42
CA GLN A 72 -12.56 9.67 12.36
C GLN A 72 -12.68 10.30 13.76
N TYR A 73 -11.70 11.10 14.19
CA TYR A 73 -11.77 11.84 15.45
C TYR A 73 -12.88 12.90 15.45
N ARG A 74 -13.09 13.57 14.30
CA ARG A 74 -14.15 14.58 14.14
C ARG A 74 -15.52 13.95 13.84
N GLN A 75 -15.53 12.81 13.18
CA GLN A 75 -16.72 12.10 12.72
C GLN A 75 -16.59 10.62 13.12
N PRO A 76 -16.91 10.28 14.37
CA PRO A 76 -16.79 8.92 14.85
C PRO A 76 -17.79 8.03 14.11
N THR A 77 -17.25 7.01 13.44
CA THR A 77 -18.02 5.93 12.80
C THR A 77 -18.15 4.77 13.78
N ASN A 78 -19.35 4.24 13.95
CA ASN A 78 -19.61 3.17 14.92
C ASN A 78 -19.85 1.81 14.25
N GLN A 79 -19.95 1.78 12.92
CA GLN A 79 -20.21 0.57 12.14
C GLN A 79 -19.20 0.42 10.99
N ILE A 80 -18.92 -0.82 10.60
CA ILE A 80 -17.98 -1.13 9.49
C ILE A 80 -18.50 -0.55 8.16
N ASP A 81 -19.81 -0.60 7.93
CA ASP A 81 -20.40 -0.05 6.71
C ASP A 81 -20.22 1.47 6.61
N GLU A 82 -20.20 2.17 7.75
CA GLU A 82 -19.92 3.61 7.80
C GLU A 82 -18.45 3.92 7.50
N LEU A 83 -17.53 3.01 7.84
CA LEU A 83 -16.10 3.13 7.53
C LEU A 83 -15.78 2.94 6.04
N ILE A 84 -16.60 2.15 5.32
CA ILE A 84 -16.35 1.80 3.92
C ILE A 84 -17.05 2.77 2.95
N LYS A 85 -18.17 3.38 3.37
CA LYS A 85 -18.92 4.32 2.53
C LYS A 85 -18.04 5.48 2.07
N THR A 86 -17.95 5.61 0.75
CA THR A 86 -17.18 6.64 0.02
C THR A 86 -18.13 7.62 -0.64
#